data_AF-A0A4Q6US58-F1
#
_entry.id   AF-A0A4Q6US58-F1
#
_cell.length_a   1.000
_cell.length_b   1.000
_cell.length_c   1.000
_cell.angle_alpha   90.00
_cell.angle_beta   90.00
_cell.angle_gamma   90.00
#
_symmetry.space_group_name_H-M   'P 1'
#
loop_
_entity.id
_entity.type
_entity.pdbx_description
1 polymer ?
#
loop_
_entity_poly.entity_id
_entity_poly.type
_entity_poly.pdbx_seq_one_letter_code
_entity_poly.pdbx_strand_id
1 'polypeptide(L)'
;MNTPPLAGGTAGPDALAPLLAAVLDALRTGALDRGGPLPAGGPTTTARRVHTATHPLLPDHGTGPEAALGPLVHALAQGAA
;
A
#
# COMPACT_ATOMS: atom_id res chain seq x y z
N MET A 1 -3.30 -20.14 -3.83
CA MET A 1 -2.63 -19.29 -4.83
C MET A 1 -1.14 -19.61 -4.81
N ASN A 2 -0.50 -19.84 -5.97
CA ASN A 2 0.93 -20.08 -6.05
C ASN A 2 1.64 -18.74 -6.26
N THR A 3 2.23 -18.18 -5.21
CA THR A 3 2.96 -16.91 -5.30
C THR A 3 4.12 -17.09 -6.29
N PRO A 4 4.24 -16.25 -7.33
CA PRO A 4 5.35 -16.34 -8.27
C PRO A 4 6.69 -16.16 -7.53
N PRO A 5 7.78 -16.80 -7.97
CA PRO A 5 9.08 -16.72 -7.29
C PRO A 5 9.70 -15.33 -7.48
N LEU A 6 9.32 -14.38 -6.61
CA LEU A 6 9.74 -12.98 -6.67
C LEU A 6 11.23 -12.76 -6.36
N ALA A 7 11.83 -13.63 -5.55
CA ALA A 7 13.19 -13.46 -5.03
C ALA A 7 14.18 -14.53 -5.56
N GLY A 8 14.28 -14.68 -6.88
CA GLY A 8 15.38 -15.45 -7.49
C GLY A 8 15.03 -16.40 -8.64
N GLY A 9 13.81 -16.40 -9.16
CA GLY A 9 13.47 -17.12 -10.40
C GLY A 9 13.81 -16.31 -11.66
N THR A 10 13.95 -16.95 -12.82
CA THR A 10 14.16 -16.26 -14.11
C THR A 10 13.01 -15.31 -14.47
N ALA A 11 11.79 -15.62 -14.02
CA ALA A 11 10.62 -14.74 -14.14
C ALA A 11 10.48 -13.72 -12.99
N GLY A 12 11.37 -13.76 -12.00
CA GLY A 12 11.28 -12.95 -10.77
C GLY A 12 11.26 -11.45 -11.03
N PRO A 13 12.20 -10.88 -11.82
CA PRO A 13 12.20 -9.46 -12.15
C PRO A 13 10.90 -8.99 -12.83
N ASP A 14 10.41 -9.74 -13.82
CA ASP A 14 9.18 -9.40 -14.55
C ASP A 14 7.93 -9.50 -13.66
N ALA A 15 7.90 -10.48 -12.76
CA ALA A 15 6.81 -10.63 -11.79
C ALA A 15 6.85 -9.56 -10.68
N LEU A 16 8.03 -9.05 -10.33
CA LEU A 16 8.21 -8.07 -9.27
C LEU A 16 7.99 -6.62 -9.75
N ALA A 17 8.36 -6.32 -11.00
CA ALA A 17 8.24 -5.01 -11.60
C ALA A 17 6.86 -4.33 -11.41
N PRO A 18 5.71 -4.99 -11.67
CA PRO A 18 4.40 -4.36 -11.46
C PRO A 18 4.10 -4.06 -9.99
N LEU A 19 4.56 -4.91 -9.07
CA LEU A 19 4.38 -4.69 -7.62
C LEU A 19 5.18 -3.48 -7.14
N LEU A 20 6.42 -3.35 -7.59
CA LEU A 20 7.25 -2.19 -7.27
C LEU A 20 6.66 -0.90 -7.85
N ALA A 21 6.16 -0.94 -9.09
CA ALA A 21 5.49 0.20 -9.69
C ALA A 21 4.26 0.64 -8.87
N ALA A 22 3.43 -0.30 -8.44
CA ALA A 22 2.25 -0.02 -7.61
C ALA A 22 2.64 0.59 -6.25
N VAL A 23 3.68 0.06 -5.60
CA VAL A 23 4.17 0.58 -4.31
C VAL A 23 4.70 2.01 -4.47
N LEU A 24 5.54 2.26 -5.48
CA LEU A 24 6.12 3.59 -5.71
C LEU A 24 5.06 4.64 -6.05
N ASP A 25 4.04 4.26 -6.82
CA ASP A 25 2.91 5.14 -7.13
C ASP A 25 2.06 5.45 -5.88
N ALA A 26 1.73 4.42 -5.09
CA ALA A 26 1.01 4.59 -3.83
C ALA A 26 1.76 5.46 -2.82
N LEU A 27 3.09 5.29 -2.70
CA LEU A 27 3.94 6.14 -1.85
C LEU A 27 3.88 7.60 -2.30
N ARG A 28 4.01 7.87 -3.60
CA ARG A 28 3.94 9.21 -4.15
C ARG A 28 2.59 9.85 -3.86
N THR A 29 1.50 9.15 -4.19
CA THR A 29 0.13 9.65 -4.00
C THR A 29 -0.17 9.89 -2.52
N GLY A 30 0.20 8.96 -1.63
CA GLY A 30 0.00 9.15 -0.19
C GLY A 30 0.82 10.32 0.38
N ALA A 31 2.06 10.51 -0.09
CA ALA A 31 2.87 11.65 0.32
C ALA A 31 2.30 13.00 -0.15
N LEU A 32 1.72 13.05 -1.36
CA LEU A 32 1.01 14.23 -1.86
C LEU A 32 -0.24 14.52 -1.02
N ASP A 33 -1.04 13.50 -0.71
CA ASP A 33 -2.26 13.64 0.08
C ASP A 33 -1.99 14.02 1.55
N ARG A 34 -0.82 13.65 2.08
CA ARG A 34 -0.36 14.14 3.38
C ARG A 34 -0.15 15.65 3.37
N GLY A 35 0.37 16.21 2.27
CA GLY A 35 0.50 17.65 2.03
C GLY A 35 1.46 18.42 2.94
N GLY A 36 2.26 17.75 3.78
CA GLY A 36 3.15 18.40 4.73
C GLY A 36 3.91 17.42 5.63
N PRO A 37 4.65 17.92 6.64
CA PRO A 37 5.36 17.06 7.60
C PRO A 37 4.41 16.32 8.55
N LEU A 38 3.22 16.85 8.80
CA LEU A 38 2.21 16.21 9.65
C LEU A 38 0.87 16.07 8.90
N PRO A 39 0.19 14.91 8.99
CA PRO A 39 -1.15 14.75 8.42
C PRO A 39 -2.17 15.70 9.07
N ALA A 40 -3.02 16.30 8.24
CA ALA A 40 -4.10 17.16 8.73
C ALA A 40 -5.17 16.40 9.52
N GLY A 41 -5.74 17.05 10.56
CA GLY A 41 -6.84 16.52 11.37
C GLY A 41 -6.41 15.67 12.58
N GLY A 42 -5.10 15.54 12.82
CA GLY A 42 -4.56 14.91 14.02
C GLY A 42 -4.70 13.39 14.07
N PRO A 43 -4.21 12.76 15.17
CA PRO A 43 -4.07 11.31 15.27
C PRO A 43 -5.35 10.52 15.06
N THR A 44 -6.49 10.98 15.59
CA THR A 44 -7.79 10.29 15.44
C THR A 44 -8.27 10.26 13.99
N THR A 45 -8.06 11.35 13.24
CA THR A 45 -8.39 11.40 11.82
C THR A 45 -7.52 10.44 11.02
N THR A 46 -6.22 10.40 11.31
CA THR A 46 -5.28 9.44 10.69
C THR A 46 -5.69 8.00 11.00
N ALA A 47 -5.97 7.67 12.27
CA ALA A 47 -6.38 6.33 12.68
C ALA A 47 -7.65 5.87 11.94
N ARG A 48 -8.65 6.75 11.82
CA ARG A 48 -9.87 6.46 11.05
C ARG A 48 -9.58 6.23 9.57
N ARG A 49 -8.75 7.06 8.94
CA ARG A 49 -8.38 6.90 7.52
C ARG A 49 -7.66 5.57 7.28
N VAL A 50 -6.68 5.24 8.12
CA VAL A 50 -5.96 3.96 8.04
C VAL A 50 -6.91 2.79 8.22
N HIS A 51 -7.80 2.84 9.22
CA HIS A 51 -8.78 1.78 9.44
C HIS A 51 -9.71 1.62 8.23
N THR A 52 -10.27 2.71 7.70
CA THR A 52 -11.16 2.65 6.53
C THR A 52 -10.44 2.12 5.29
N ALA A 53 -9.20 2.53 5.04
CA ALA A 53 -8.44 2.10 3.87
C ALA A 53 -7.99 0.63 3.95
N THR A 54 -7.88 0.08 5.16
CA THR A 54 -7.33 -1.27 5.37
C THR A 54 -8.37 -2.29 5.78
N HIS A 55 -9.59 -1.93 6.21
CA HIS A 55 -10.57 -2.89 6.71
C HIS A 55 -11.40 -3.54 5.57
N PRO A 56 -11.49 -4.90 5.51
CA PRO A 56 -10.79 -5.90 6.31
C PRO A 56 -9.32 -6.07 5.92
N LEU A 57 -8.43 -5.99 6.92
CA LEU A 57 -6.98 -6.09 6.69
C LEU A 57 -6.61 -7.49 6.20
N LEU A 58 -7.35 -8.47 6.69
CA LEU A 58 -7.30 -9.86 6.26
C LEU A 58 -8.71 -10.23 5.77
N PRO A 59 -8.99 -10.05 4.47
CA PRO A 59 -10.27 -10.46 3.89
C PRO A 59 -10.37 -11.99 3.87
N ASP A 60 -11.59 -12.52 3.86
CA ASP A 60 -11.85 -13.96 3.74
C ASP A 60 -11.28 -14.54 2.43
N HIS A 61 -11.20 -13.70 1.39
CA HIS A 61 -10.69 -14.05 0.07
C HIS A 61 -9.60 -13.05 -0.34
N GLY A 62 -8.43 -13.56 -0.72
CA GLY A 62 -7.34 -12.72 -1.20
C GLY A 62 -7.69 -12.05 -2.54
N THR A 63 -7.44 -10.75 -2.63
CA THR A 63 -7.71 -9.92 -3.81
C THR A 63 -6.51 -9.74 -4.74
N GLY A 64 -5.38 -10.36 -4.40
CA GLY A 64 -4.12 -10.24 -5.12
C GLY A 64 -3.17 -9.19 -4.51
N PRO A 65 -1.85 -9.30 -4.77
CA PRO A 65 -0.84 -8.47 -4.13
C PRO A 65 -0.92 -7.00 -4.55
N GLU A 66 -1.22 -6.68 -5.81
CA GLU A 66 -1.38 -5.29 -6.27
C GLU A 66 -2.54 -4.59 -5.55
N ALA A 67 -3.68 -5.28 -5.46
CA ALA A 67 -4.89 -4.76 -4.81
C ALA A 67 -4.72 -4.60 -3.29
N ALA A 68 -3.84 -5.39 -2.68
CA ALA A 68 -3.50 -5.28 -1.25
C ALA A 68 -2.44 -4.21 -0.97
N LEU A 69 -1.37 -4.16 -1.77
CA LEU A 69 -0.23 -3.27 -1.55
C LEU A 69 -0.59 -1.81 -1.77
N GLY A 70 -1.32 -1.47 -2.83
CA GLY A 70 -1.64 -0.09 -3.18
C GLY A 70 -2.32 0.69 -2.04
N PRO A 71 -3.51 0.27 -1.57
CA PRO A 71 -4.22 0.94 -0.49
C PRO A 71 -3.44 0.99 0.83
N LEU A 72 -2.74 -0.10 1.18
CA LEU A 72 -1.96 -0.18 2.41
C LEU A 72 -0.80 0.82 2.40
N VAL A 73 -0.01 0.84 1.33
CA VAL A 73 1.13 1.73 1.17
C VAL A 73 0.68 3.19 1.07
N HIS A 74 -0.41 3.45 0.36
CA HIS A 74 -1.00 4.79 0.27
C HIS A 74 -1.41 5.30 1.66
N ALA A 75 -2.18 4.52 2.42
CA ALA A 75 -2.62 4.89 3.77
C ALA A 75 -1.45 5.10 4.73
N LEU A 76 -0.40 4.27 4.63
CA LEU A 76 0.83 4.43 5.41
C LEU A 76 1.56 5.74 5.06
N ALA A 77 1.76 6.02 3.78
CA ALA A 77 2.43 7.24 3.32
C ALA A 77 1.64 8.51 3.67
N GLN A 78 0.31 8.45 3.59
CA GLN A 78 -0.57 9.55 3.96
C GLN A 78 -0.54 9.85 5.47
N GLY A 79 -0.40 8.81 6.30
CA GLY A 79 -0.39 8.91 7.77
C GLY A 79 0.98 9.10 8.41
N ALA A 80 2.07 8.96 7.66
CA ALA A 80 3.43 9.14 8.15
C ALA A 80 3.68 10.58 8.62
N ALA A 81 4.46 10.75 9.69
CA ALA A 81 4.85 12.01 10.32
C ALA A 81 6.37 12.07 10.49
#